data_AF-A0A3C1DMG0-F1
#
_entry.id   AF-A0A3C1DMG0-F1
#
_cell.length_a   1.000
_cell.length_b   1.000
_cell.length_c   1.000
_cell.angle_alpha   90.00
_cell.angle_beta   90.00
_cell.angle_gamma   90.00
#
_symmetry.space_group_name_H-M   'P 1'
#
loop_
_entity.id
_entity.type
_entity.pdbx_description
1 polymer ?
#
loop_
_entity_poly.entity_id
_entity_poly.type
_entity_poly.pdbx_seq_one_letter_code
_entity_poly.pdbx_strand_id
1 'polypeptide(L)'
;MLQYWEDDDSTSLVLLYLESIGNPRKFTRIARRLARRKPVVAVRSGRATQALPLGHAVRQTELAAEAVDAMFRQAGVIQVDSLGEMFDMAGLLAFQPRPAGNRVGFVTDSDALGMLALESSLALGLDPVGPVRIVESSVSAEDRERAVAEVIGDPGVDALVVTHVPPVIGSDATLAESLVRQARDATKPVLSVELARRSGLLVVDRTRYGLPGHGSVPVFADVEDALRSLRSVVDYSEWLSVPRGTVPQWNGLERNRAHQLAVEAVTAAEQTDISSRLTPEIIEQILASYGIEVWPAVPVTSEDEAVAAAVELGYPVVLKSAVERLVHRTDLGGLRLTLENEHALRTAYLSMSATLPPEASGRLVVQRMAPPGIACVAATTEDPLFGPVVSFRLGGIYPEVLGDIAYWIPPLTMRDARSLISAPKASALLTGGPLLDRTVPEAVDLDALVDLVARLGQLADDLPEVAFMELNPIIAHSKGVAVLAANGRVARPLARTDLEARRLL
;
A
#
# COMPACT_ATOMS: atom_id res chain seq x y z
N MET A 1 -10.95 -19.65 -11.18
CA MET A 1 -10.38 -20.27 -9.96
C MET A 1 -10.74 -19.50 -8.71
N LEU A 2 -10.24 -18.29 -8.46
CA LEU A 2 -10.56 -17.56 -7.21
C LEU A 2 -12.07 -17.42 -6.92
N GLN A 3 -12.90 -17.16 -7.93
CA GLN A 3 -14.36 -17.11 -7.75
C GLN A 3 -14.97 -18.48 -7.43
N TYR A 4 -14.42 -19.56 -7.98
CA TYR A 4 -14.87 -20.92 -7.67
C TYR A 4 -14.54 -21.27 -6.21
N TRP A 5 -13.31 -20.98 -5.76
CA TRP A 5 -12.90 -21.22 -4.37
C TRP A 5 -13.62 -20.32 -3.37
N GLU A 6 -14.15 -19.18 -3.79
CA GLU A 6 -14.95 -18.32 -2.91
C GLU A 6 -16.24 -19.02 -2.44
N ASP A 7 -16.89 -19.74 -3.35
CA ASP A 7 -18.18 -20.40 -3.15
C ASP A 7 -18.04 -21.88 -2.70
N ASP A 8 -16.85 -22.49 -2.84
CA ASP A 8 -16.60 -23.89 -2.47
C ASP A 8 -16.36 -24.09 -0.98
N ASP A 9 -17.35 -24.55 -0.23
CA ASP A 9 -17.28 -24.80 1.22
C ASP A 9 -16.20 -25.83 1.63
N SER A 10 -15.70 -26.65 0.71
CA SER A 10 -14.60 -27.59 1.00
C SER A 10 -13.22 -26.91 1.04
N THR A 11 -13.10 -25.71 0.47
CA THR A 11 -11.88 -24.90 0.51
C THR A 11 -11.91 -23.96 1.72
N SER A 12 -10.94 -24.09 2.63
CA SER A 12 -10.78 -23.21 3.81
C SER A 12 -9.62 -22.22 3.68
N LEU A 13 -8.62 -22.51 2.84
CA LEU A 13 -7.39 -21.74 2.64
C LEU A 13 -6.97 -21.82 1.17
N VAL A 14 -6.46 -20.72 0.61
CA VAL A 14 -5.94 -20.67 -0.75
C VAL A 14 -4.45 -20.34 -0.75
N LEU A 15 -3.64 -21.19 -1.37
CA LEU A 15 -2.21 -20.98 -1.58
C LEU A 15 -1.95 -20.67 -3.06
N LEU A 16 -1.27 -19.56 -3.33
CA LEU A 16 -0.99 -19.08 -4.69
C LEU A 16 0.52 -18.95 -4.90
N TYR A 17 1.03 -19.61 -5.93
CA TYR A 17 2.31 -19.25 -6.51
C TYR A 17 2.03 -18.32 -7.70
N LEU A 18 2.36 -17.03 -7.53
CA LEU A 18 2.02 -15.97 -8.49
C LEU A 18 3.24 -15.59 -9.32
N GLU A 19 3.19 -15.93 -10.60
CA GLU A 19 4.14 -15.44 -11.60
C GLU A 19 3.60 -14.22 -12.35
N SER A 20 2.30 -14.22 -12.69
CA SER A 20 1.65 -13.15 -13.42
C SER A 20 0.17 -13.02 -13.07
N ILE A 21 -0.40 -11.85 -13.32
CA ILE A 21 -1.83 -11.58 -13.17
C ILE A 21 -2.40 -11.22 -14.55
N GLY A 22 -3.25 -12.08 -15.09
CA GLY A 22 -3.83 -11.85 -16.42
C GLY A 22 -4.82 -10.67 -16.47
N ASN A 23 -5.67 -10.55 -15.44
CA ASN A 23 -6.62 -9.43 -15.32
C ASN A 23 -6.46 -8.74 -13.96
N PRO A 24 -5.56 -7.75 -13.88
CA PRO A 24 -5.23 -7.05 -12.64
C PRO A 24 -6.43 -6.49 -11.88
N ARG A 25 -7.28 -5.70 -12.57
CA ARG A 25 -8.50 -5.09 -12.04
C ARG A 25 -9.47 -6.12 -11.46
N LYS A 26 -9.63 -7.28 -12.12
CA LYS A 26 -10.48 -8.37 -11.58
C LYS A 26 -9.81 -9.09 -10.41
N PHE A 27 -8.51 -9.36 -10.51
CA PHE A 27 -7.76 -10.10 -9.49
C PHE A 27 -7.85 -9.40 -8.14
N THR A 28 -7.49 -8.12 -8.06
CA THR A 28 -7.47 -7.36 -6.80
C THR A 28 -8.85 -7.34 -6.14
N ARG A 29 -9.91 -7.10 -6.92
CA ARG A 29 -11.31 -7.11 -6.46
C ARG A 29 -11.76 -8.48 -5.95
N ILE A 30 -11.41 -9.56 -6.67
CA ILE A 30 -11.81 -10.93 -6.29
C ILE A 30 -10.99 -11.41 -5.08
N ALA A 31 -9.67 -11.17 -5.09
CA ALA A 31 -8.77 -11.51 -3.99
C ALA A 31 -9.22 -10.82 -2.70
N ARG A 32 -9.52 -9.50 -2.73
CA ARG A 32 -10.04 -8.75 -1.57
C ARG A 32 -11.35 -9.32 -1.02
N ARG A 33 -12.22 -9.82 -1.90
CA ARG A 33 -13.50 -10.42 -1.49
C ARG A 33 -13.29 -11.81 -0.88
N LEU A 34 -12.49 -12.65 -1.55
CA LEU A 34 -12.12 -13.99 -1.11
C LEU A 34 -11.37 -13.98 0.22
N ALA A 35 -10.36 -13.13 0.36
CA ALA A 35 -9.53 -12.96 1.56
C ALA A 35 -10.33 -12.63 2.83
N ARG A 36 -11.54 -12.06 2.69
CA ARG A 36 -12.44 -11.82 3.83
C ARG A 36 -13.17 -13.05 4.33
N ARG A 37 -13.35 -14.05 3.46
CA ARG A 37 -14.02 -15.31 3.77
C ARG A 37 -13.01 -16.40 4.11
N LYS A 38 -11.91 -16.45 3.34
CA LYS A 38 -10.91 -17.51 3.34
C LYS A 38 -9.53 -16.87 3.20
N PRO A 39 -8.55 -17.22 4.05
CA PRO A 39 -7.22 -16.66 3.92
C PRO A 39 -6.61 -17.01 2.55
N VAL A 40 -5.85 -16.06 1.99
CA VAL A 40 -5.13 -16.22 0.73
C VAL A 40 -3.66 -15.95 1.00
N VAL A 41 -2.81 -16.95 0.80
CA VAL A 41 -1.36 -16.84 0.94
C VAL A 41 -0.73 -16.86 -0.45
N ALA A 42 0.20 -15.94 -0.72
CA ALA A 42 0.84 -15.85 -2.02
C ALA A 42 2.37 -15.81 -1.91
N VAL A 43 3.03 -16.62 -2.72
CA VAL A 43 4.46 -16.52 -3.02
C VAL A 43 4.60 -15.85 -4.37
N ARG A 44 5.41 -14.79 -4.46
CA ARG A 44 5.71 -14.11 -5.73
C ARG A 44 7.13 -14.41 -6.17
N SER A 45 7.29 -14.80 -7.44
CA SER A 45 8.62 -14.90 -8.05
C SER A 45 9.23 -13.50 -8.32
N GLY A 46 10.54 -13.37 -8.14
CA GLY A 46 11.26 -12.12 -8.46
C GLY A 46 10.92 -10.94 -7.55
N ARG A 47 10.75 -11.15 -6.22
CA ARG A 47 10.45 -10.05 -5.28
C ARG A 47 11.51 -8.93 -5.32
N ALA A 48 12.79 -9.31 -5.26
CA ALA A 48 13.91 -8.38 -5.21
C ALA A 48 14.34 -7.82 -6.57
N THR A 49 14.21 -8.60 -7.65
CA THR A 49 14.75 -8.25 -8.98
C THR A 49 13.66 -7.87 -9.98
N GLN A 50 12.39 -8.15 -9.65
CA GLN A 50 11.27 -8.16 -10.61
C GLN A 50 11.59 -8.98 -11.89
N ALA A 51 12.61 -9.85 -11.83
CA ALA A 51 13.10 -10.62 -12.96
C ALA A 51 12.22 -11.83 -13.22
N LEU A 52 12.07 -12.15 -14.50
CA LEU A 52 11.25 -13.26 -14.95
C LEU A 52 12.11 -14.52 -15.10
N PRO A 53 11.56 -15.70 -14.78
CA PRO A 53 12.12 -16.96 -15.25
C PRO A 53 12.22 -16.95 -16.79
N LEU A 54 13.35 -17.40 -17.32
CA LEU A 54 13.59 -17.46 -18.77
C LEU A 54 12.45 -18.24 -19.47
N GLY A 55 11.89 -17.67 -20.55
CA GLY A 55 10.86 -18.30 -21.39
C GLY A 55 9.41 -17.98 -21.03
N HIS A 56 9.12 -17.15 -20.02
CA HIS A 56 7.76 -16.76 -19.66
C HIS A 56 7.43 -15.33 -20.16
N ALA A 57 6.32 -15.17 -20.89
CA ALA A 57 5.81 -13.86 -21.30
C ALA A 57 4.93 -13.29 -20.18
N VAL A 58 5.52 -12.54 -19.26
CA VAL A 58 4.84 -11.97 -18.09
C VAL A 58 4.86 -10.45 -18.16
N ARG A 59 3.76 -9.83 -17.74
CA ARG A 59 3.66 -8.37 -17.60
C ARG A 59 4.55 -7.92 -16.44
N GLN A 60 5.46 -6.99 -16.70
CA GLN A 60 6.28 -6.36 -15.67
C GLN A 60 5.55 -5.16 -15.07
N THR A 61 5.73 -4.98 -13.76
CA THR A 61 5.28 -3.79 -13.05
C THR A 61 6.41 -2.76 -13.04
N GLU A 62 6.07 -1.49 -13.21
CA GLU A 62 7.03 -0.38 -13.05
C GLU A 62 7.01 0.18 -11.62
N LEU A 63 6.19 -0.41 -10.75
CA LEU A 63 6.02 0.03 -9.37
C LEU A 63 7.19 -0.43 -8.50
N ALA A 64 7.49 0.35 -7.47
CA ALA A 64 8.42 -0.02 -6.42
C ALA A 64 7.94 -1.27 -5.64
N ALA A 65 8.85 -2.03 -5.05
CA ALA A 65 8.50 -3.25 -4.30
C ALA A 65 7.54 -2.95 -3.14
N GLU A 66 7.72 -1.81 -2.48
CA GLU A 66 6.87 -1.33 -1.39
C GLU A 66 5.43 -1.07 -1.84
N ALA A 67 5.25 -0.60 -3.08
CA ALA A 67 3.94 -0.41 -3.67
C ALA A 67 3.24 -1.76 -3.90
N VAL A 68 3.98 -2.74 -4.44
CA VAL A 68 3.48 -4.11 -4.63
C VAL A 68 3.06 -4.75 -3.31
N ASP A 69 3.89 -4.65 -2.29
CA ASP A 69 3.61 -5.21 -0.97
C ASP A 69 2.38 -4.52 -0.32
N ALA A 70 2.24 -3.19 -0.49
CA ALA A 70 1.06 -2.46 -0.04
C ALA A 70 -0.23 -2.95 -0.73
N MET A 71 -0.15 -3.29 -2.02
CA MET A 71 -1.30 -3.78 -2.80
C MET A 71 -1.79 -5.15 -2.34
N PHE A 72 -0.88 -6.10 -2.11
CA PHE A 72 -1.26 -7.41 -1.57
C PHE A 72 -1.87 -7.28 -0.17
N ARG A 73 -1.27 -6.44 0.69
CA ARG A 73 -1.81 -6.13 2.02
C ARG A 73 -3.22 -5.55 1.95
N GLN A 74 -3.48 -4.61 1.04
CA GLN A 74 -4.82 -4.03 0.84
C GLN A 74 -5.84 -5.06 0.33
N ALA A 75 -5.41 -6.00 -0.51
CA ALA A 75 -6.22 -7.12 -0.95
C ALA A 75 -6.41 -8.20 0.14
N GLY A 76 -5.78 -8.07 1.31
CA GLY A 76 -5.83 -9.08 2.37
C GLY A 76 -5.09 -10.36 2.02
N VAL A 77 -4.19 -10.31 1.03
CA VAL A 77 -3.34 -11.44 0.64
C VAL A 77 -2.10 -11.43 1.52
N ILE A 78 -1.83 -12.56 2.17
CA ILE A 78 -0.66 -12.78 3.02
C ILE A 78 0.50 -13.16 2.09
N GLN A 79 1.45 -12.25 1.92
CA GLN A 79 2.60 -12.48 1.06
C GLN A 79 3.73 -13.12 1.86
N VAL A 80 4.36 -14.15 1.29
CA VAL A 80 5.51 -14.85 1.87
C VAL A 80 6.63 -15.00 0.83
N ASP A 81 7.86 -15.16 1.29
CA ASP A 81 9.07 -15.10 0.45
C ASP A 81 9.49 -16.43 -0.14
N SER A 82 9.00 -17.53 0.43
CA SER A 82 9.35 -18.87 -0.04
C SER A 82 8.17 -19.83 0.00
N LEU A 83 8.30 -20.91 -0.76
CA LEU A 83 7.36 -22.03 -0.67
C LEU A 83 7.37 -22.66 0.73
N GLY A 84 8.50 -22.63 1.45
CA GLY A 84 8.59 -23.10 2.83
C GLY A 84 7.68 -22.30 3.75
N GLU A 85 7.84 -20.97 3.75
CA GLU A 85 6.99 -20.06 4.53
C GLU A 85 5.50 -20.17 4.15
N MET A 86 5.20 -20.45 2.88
CA MET A 86 3.82 -20.70 2.44
C MET A 86 3.20 -21.93 3.10
N PHE A 87 3.96 -23.01 3.24
CA PHE A 87 3.49 -24.22 3.91
C PHE A 87 3.42 -24.06 5.43
N ASP A 88 4.35 -23.30 6.01
CA ASP A 88 4.29 -22.93 7.43
C ASP A 88 3.03 -22.13 7.75
N MET A 89 2.74 -21.13 6.92
CA MET A 89 1.52 -20.34 7.00
C MET A 89 0.26 -21.20 6.79
N ALA A 90 0.33 -22.20 5.92
CA ALA A 90 -0.77 -23.13 5.71
C ALA A 90 -1.07 -23.96 6.95
N GLY A 91 -0.04 -24.45 7.64
CA GLY A 91 -0.19 -25.18 8.91
C GLY A 91 -0.89 -24.33 9.97
N LEU A 92 -0.51 -23.06 10.08
CA LEU A 92 -1.10 -22.12 11.03
C LEU A 92 -2.55 -21.77 10.67
N LEU A 93 -2.82 -21.31 9.45
CA LEU A 93 -4.15 -20.83 9.04
C LEU A 93 -5.19 -21.94 8.87
N ALA A 94 -4.78 -23.15 8.50
CA ALA A 94 -5.71 -24.25 8.28
C ALA A 94 -6.14 -24.96 9.58
N PHE A 95 -5.27 -24.96 10.60
CA PHE A 95 -5.44 -25.83 11.77
C PHE A 95 -5.45 -25.12 13.12
N GLN A 96 -5.10 -23.83 13.19
CA GLN A 96 -5.16 -23.03 14.41
C GLN A 96 -6.20 -21.92 14.32
N PRO A 97 -6.80 -21.51 15.45
CA PRO A 97 -7.61 -20.30 15.49
C PRO A 97 -6.75 -19.06 15.24
N ARG A 98 -7.38 -17.98 14.79
CA ARG A 98 -6.68 -16.70 14.59
C ARG A 98 -6.48 -15.98 15.93
N PRO A 99 -5.36 -15.28 16.13
CA PRO A 99 -5.15 -14.48 17.32
C PRO A 99 -6.10 -13.28 17.34
N ALA A 100 -6.56 -12.90 18.54
CA ALA A 100 -7.41 -11.72 18.73
C ALA A 100 -6.64 -10.40 18.75
N GLY A 101 -5.32 -10.46 18.92
CA GLY A 101 -4.40 -9.33 19.02
C GLY A 101 -2.96 -9.79 18.86
N ASN A 102 -2.01 -8.94 19.24
CA ASN A 102 -0.58 -9.16 19.06
C ASN A 102 0.15 -9.60 20.35
N ARG A 103 -0.58 -9.95 21.41
CA ARG A 103 0.00 -10.30 22.71
C ARG A 103 0.42 -11.77 22.75
N VAL A 104 1.70 -12.05 23.00
CA VAL A 104 2.27 -13.39 22.86
C VAL A 104 2.80 -13.90 24.19
N GLY A 105 2.36 -15.08 24.60
CA GLY A 105 2.90 -15.82 25.74
C GLY A 105 3.94 -16.84 25.27
N PHE A 106 4.94 -17.09 26.13
CA PHE A 106 6.03 -18.03 25.83
C PHE A 106 6.20 -19.08 26.92
N VAL A 107 6.38 -20.33 26.49
CA VAL A 107 6.85 -21.43 27.34
C VAL A 107 8.10 -22.01 26.69
N THR A 108 9.20 -22.11 27.44
CA THR A 108 10.50 -22.59 26.93
C THR A 108 11.18 -23.53 27.92
N ASP A 109 11.98 -24.47 27.42
CA ASP A 109 12.93 -25.24 28.24
C ASP A 109 14.36 -24.67 28.24
N SER A 110 14.55 -23.52 27.58
CA SER A 110 15.84 -22.86 27.40
C SER A 110 15.73 -21.35 27.60
N ASP A 111 16.52 -20.82 28.54
CA ASP A 111 16.64 -19.38 28.81
C ASP A 111 17.10 -18.60 27.58
N ALA A 112 18.08 -19.14 26.84
CA ALA A 112 18.62 -18.50 25.65
C ALA A 112 17.57 -18.36 24.54
N LEU A 113 16.73 -19.38 24.34
CA LEU A 113 15.62 -19.31 23.40
C LEU A 113 14.51 -18.38 23.87
N GLY A 114 14.27 -18.32 25.18
CA GLY A 114 13.34 -17.35 25.76
C GLY A 114 13.76 -15.92 25.45
N MET A 115 15.05 -15.58 25.64
CA MET A 115 15.58 -14.26 25.30
C MET A 115 15.48 -13.96 23.80
N LEU A 116 15.85 -14.92 22.94
CA LEU A 116 15.72 -14.76 21.50
C LEU A 116 14.26 -14.50 21.10
N ALA A 117 13.32 -15.27 21.65
CA ALA A 117 11.89 -15.10 21.37
C ALA A 117 11.36 -13.72 21.78
N LEU A 118 11.82 -13.18 22.91
CA LEU A 118 11.47 -11.82 23.34
C LEU A 118 12.00 -10.77 22.37
N GLU A 119 13.28 -10.83 22.00
CA GLU A 119 13.89 -9.85 21.09
C GLU A 119 13.26 -9.90 19.70
N SER A 120 13.07 -11.09 19.14
CA SER A 120 12.39 -11.29 17.85
C SER A 120 10.95 -10.80 17.88
N SER A 121 10.22 -10.99 18.98
CA SER A 121 8.85 -10.50 19.13
C SER A 121 8.79 -8.98 19.06
N LEU A 122 9.66 -8.31 19.83
CA LEU A 122 9.73 -6.83 19.84
C LEU A 122 10.13 -6.26 18.48
N ALA A 123 11.11 -6.88 17.81
CA ALA A 123 11.55 -6.48 16.47
C ALA A 123 10.43 -6.59 15.42
N LEU A 124 9.51 -7.55 15.60
CA LEU A 124 8.35 -7.77 14.73
C LEU A 124 7.09 -6.99 15.16
N GLY A 125 7.15 -6.21 16.25
CA GLY A 125 5.99 -5.47 16.77
C GLY A 125 4.91 -6.35 17.42
N LEU A 126 5.29 -7.54 17.88
CA LEU A 126 4.48 -8.36 18.79
C LEU A 126 4.72 -7.91 20.24
N ASP A 127 3.73 -8.12 21.10
CA ASP A 127 3.76 -7.70 22.50
C ASP A 127 3.96 -8.92 23.43
N PRO A 128 5.19 -9.24 23.87
CA PRO A 128 5.43 -10.37 24.76
C PRO A 128 4.82 -10.12 26.15
N VAL A 129 3.98 -11.04 26.62
CA VAL A 129 3.25 -10.91 27.89
C VAL A 129 4.03 -11.55 29.03
N GLY A 130 4.42 -10.72 30.02
CA GLY A 130 5.08 -11.17 31.23
C GLY A 130 6.48 -11.76 31.01
N PRO A 131 7.11 -12.33 32.04
CA PRO A 131 8.35 -13.06 31.86
C PRO A 131 8.09 -14.36 31.08
N VAL A 132 9.02 -14.75 30.22
CA VAL A 132 8.99 -16.05 29.55
C VAL A 132 8.92 -17.15 30.61
N ARG A 133 7.95 -18.07 30.46
CA ARG A 133 7.80 -19.18 31.40
C ARG A 133 8.80 -20.27 31.08
N ILE A 134 9.91 -20.27 31.83
CA ILE A 134 10.94 -21.30 31.72
C ILE A 134 10.49 -22.55 32.48
N VAL A 135 10.49 -23.69 31.81
CA VAL A 135 10.19 -25.01 32.37
C VAL A 135 11.30 -25.96 31.94
N GLU A 136 12.25 -26.18 32.84
CA GLU A 136 13.41 -27.04 32.57
C GLU A 136 12.98 -28.42 32.06
N SER A 137 13.77 -29.01 31.17
CA SER A 137 13.51 -30.35 30.63
C SER A 137 13.51 -31.48 31.68
N SER A 138 14.06 -31.21 32.87
CA SER A 138 14.06 -32.08 34.05
C SER A 138 12.69 -32.19 34.75
N VAL A 139 11.77 -31.27 34.45
CA VAL A 139 10.45 -31.15 35.06
C VAL A 139 9.47 -32.18 34.50
N SER A 140 8.53 -32.63 35.33
CA SER A 140 7.54 -33.64 34.94
C SER A 140 6.69 -33.19 33.74
N ALA A 141 6.19 -34.16 32.95
CA ALA A 141 5.29 -33.85 31.83
C ALA A 141 4.00 -33.15 32.28
N GLU A 142 3.51 -33.46 33.49
CA GLU A 142 2.31 -32.84 34.08
C GLU A 142 2.54 -31.38 34.44
N ASP A 143 3.70 -31.05 35.02
CA ASP A 143 4.06 -29.67 35.34
C ASP A 143 4.29 -28.83 34.07
N ARG A 144 4.86 -29.43 33.01
CA ARG A 144 4.95 -28.81 31.68
C ARG A 144 3.56 -28.55 31.09
N GLU A 145 2.67 -29.55 31.13
CA GLU A 145 1.28 -29.41 30.67
C GLU A 145 0.56 -28.29 31.43
N ARG A 146 0.74 -28.21 32.76
CA ARG A 146 0.17 -27.12 33.59
C ARG A 146 0.72 -25.75 33.18
N ALA A 147 2.02 -25.61 32.92
CA ALA A 147 2.61 -24.34 32.51
C ALA A 147 2.06 -23.85 31.16
N VAL A 148 1.92 -24.75 30.17
CA VAL A 148 1.32 -24.42 28.86
C VAL A 148 -0.15 -24.00 29.06
N ALA A 149 -0.90 -24.72 29.90
CA ALA A 149 -2.31 -24.43 30.20
C ALA A 149 -2.50 -23.09 30.92
N GLU A 150 -1.61 -22.73 31.85
CA GLU A 150 -1.60 -21.44 32.54
C GLU A 150 -1.43 -20.27 31.54
N VAL A 151 -0.46 -20.37 30.63
CA VAL A 151 -0.14 -19.28 29.69
C VAL A 151 -1.22 -19.14 28.61
N ILE A 152 -1.69 -20.23 28.00
CA ILE A 152 -2.77 -20.15 26.98
C ILE A 152 -4.10 -19.70 27.61
N GLY A 153 -4.33 -20.03 28.88
CA GLY A 153 -5.52 -19.65 29.64
C GLY A 153 -5.57 -18.17 30.03
N ASP A 154 -4.44 -17.47 30.07
CA ASP A 154 -4.37 -16.07 30.49
C ASP A 154 -5.11 -15.14 29.50
N PRO A 155 -6.17 -14.41 29.90
CA PRO A 155 -6.86 -13.46 29.02
C PRO A 155 -5.97 -12.31 28.49
N GLY A 156 -4.81 -12.10 29.13
CA GLY A 156 -3.72 -11.23 28.69
C GLY A 156 -3.00 -11.69 27.42
N VAL A 157 -3.09 -12.98 27.08
CA VAL A 157 -2.38 -13.61 25.96
C VAL A 157 -3.33 -13.85 24.78
N ASP A 158 -2.89 -13.51 23.56
CA ASP A 158 -3.65 -13.75 22.32
C ASP A 158 -3.10 -14.93 21.50
N ALA A 159 -1.84 -15.31 21.72
CA ALA A 159 -1.17 -16.45 21.08
C ALA A 159 -0.10 -17.06 22.00
N LEU A 160 0.13 -18.38 21.89
CA LEU A 160 1.18 -19.08 22.64
C LEU A 160 2.25 -19.62 21.69
N VAL A 161 3.51 -19.39 22.01
CA VAL A 161 4.66 -20.04 21.38
C VAL A 161 5.36 -20.90 22.41
N VAL A 162 5.51 -22.19 22.09
CA VAL A 162 6.25 -23.16 22.91
C VAL A 162 7.54 -23.50 22.20
N THR A 163 8.68 -23.22 22.84
CA THR A 163 10.00 -23.54 22.31
C THR A 163 10.58 -24.73 23.05
N HIS A 164 11.14 -25.67 22.30
CA HIS A 164 11.72 -26.90 22.85
C HIS A 164 13.02 -27.26 22.15
N VAL A 165 14.02 -27.63 22.93
CA VAL A 165 15.25 -28.24 22.42
C VAL A 165 15.12 -29.76 22.52
N PRO A 166 14.87 -30.47 21.41
CA PRO A 166 14.71 -31.91 21.47
C PRO A 166 16.00 -32.58 21.96
N PRO A 167 15.91 -33.60 22.84
CA PRO A 167 17.09 -34.31 23.29
C PRO A 167 17.75 -35.06 22.13
N VAL A 168 19.10 -35.07 22.11
CA VAL A 168 19.90 -35.73 21.05
C VAL A 168 19.66 -37.25 21.02
N ILE A 169 19.27 -37.85 22.14
CA ILE A 169 18.95 -39.28 22.28
C ILE A 169 17.62 -39.41 23.04
N GLY A 170 16.64 -40.08 22.44
CA GLY A 170 15.30 -40.29 23.00
C GLY A 170 14.17 -39.68 22.16
N SER A 171 12.92 -39.76 22.62
CA SER A 171 11.77 -39.10 22.00
C SER A 171 10.92 -38.39 23.04
N ASP A 172 10.63 -37.10 22.87
CA ASP A 172 9.66 -36.36 23.69
C ASP A 172 8.25 -36.41 23.08
N ALA A 173 7.72 -37.62 22.89
CA ALA A 173 6.35 -37.81 22.40
C ALA A 173 5.31 -37.20 23.36
N THR A 174 5.68 -37.03 24.64
CA THR A 174 4.80 -36.51 25.69
C THR A 174 4.46 -35.04 25.52
N LEU A 175 5.44 -34.21 25.12
CA LEU A 175 5.21 -32.78 24.85
C LEU A 175 4.29 -32.59 23.65
N ALA A 176 4.58 -33.29 22.55
CA ALA A 176 3.79 -33.25 21.33
C ALA A 176 2.30 -33.60 21.58
N GLU A 177 2.04 -34.68 22.31
CA GLU A 177 0.67 -35.10 22.63
C GLU A 177 -0.05 -34.10 23.56
N SER A 178 0.67 -33.49 24.50
CA SER A 178 0.13 -32.45 25.39
C SER A 178 -0.26 -31.17 24.63
N LEU A 179 0.62 -30.68 23.74
CA LEU A 179 0.34 -29.50 22.92
C LEU A 179 -0.91 -29.67 22.06
N VAL A 180 -1.08 -30.83 21.42
CA VAL A 180 -2.28 -31.12 20.62
C VAL A 180 -3.54 -31.17 21.47
N ARG A 181 -3.49 -31.76 22.68
CA ARG A 181 -4.65 -31.77 23.60
C ARG A 181 -5.08 -30.35 23.95
N GLN A 182 -4.14 -29.48 24.28
CA GLN A 182 -4.44 -28.10 24.64
C GLN A 182 -4.91 -27.28 23.44
N ALA A 183 -4.25 -27.41 22.29
CA ALA A 183 -4.61 -26.69 21.07
C ALA A 183 -5.97 -27.10 20.49
N ARG A 184 -6.44 -28.32 20.77
CA ARG A 184 -7.75 -28.82 20.30
C ARG A 184 -8.92 -27.96 20.76
N ASP A 185 -8.90 -27.56 22.03
CA ASP A 185 -9.97 -26.78 22.67
C ASP A 185 -9.58 -25.30 22.86
N ALA A 186 -8.36 -24.91 22.46
CA ALA A 186 -7.90 -23.54 22.55
C ALA A 186 -8.65 -22.63 21.56
N THR A 187 -8.97 -21.42 22.03
CA THR A 187 -9.51 -20.33 21.20
C THR A 187 -8.42 -19.41 20.65
N LYS A 188 -7.15 -19.72 20.95
CA LYS A 188 -5.96 -18.94 20.63
C LYS A 188 -4.93 -19.84 19.94
N PRO A 189 -4.17 -19.34 18.96
CA PRO A 189 -3.20 -20.16 18.25
C PRO A 189 -2.08 -20.62 19.18
N VAL A 190 -1.70 -21.88 19.02
CA VAL A 190 -0.52 -22.50 19.66
C VAL A 190 0.47 -22.85 18.55
N LEU A 191 1.71 -22.39 18.69
CA LEU A 191 2.83 -22.69 17.79
C LEU A 191 3.91 -23.44 18.56
N SER A 192 4.54 -24.42 17.91
CA SER A 192 5.70 -25.13 18.46
C SER A 192 6.96 -24.75 17.69
N VAL A 193 8.06 -24.51 18.39
CA VAL A 193 9.40 -24.35 17.81
C VAL A 193 10.26 -25.49 18.32
N GLU A 194 10.68 -26.36 17.41
CA GLU A 194 11.54 -27.51 17.73
C GLU A 194 12.84 -27.38 16.94
N LEU A 195 13.91 -26.96 17.62
CA LEU A 195 15.22 -26.82 17.00
C LEU A 195 15.69 -28.15 16.40
N ALA A 196 16.40 -28.07 15.27
CA ALA A 196 16.90 -29.22 14.49
C ALA A 196 15.82 -30.11 13.85
N ARG A 197 14.54 -29.70 13.86
CA ARG A 197 13.50 -30.27 13.00
C ARG A 197 13.25 -29.43 11.75
N ARG A 198 12.59 -30.01 10.75
CA ARG A 198 12.19 -29.30 9.52
C ARG A 198 10.88 -28.54 9.79
N SER A 199 10.79 -27.30 9.32
CA SER A 199 9.53 -26.54 9.24
C SER A 199 8.51 -27.22 8.30
N GLY A 200 7.24 -26.81 8.38
CA GLY A 200 6.14 -27.39 7.61
C GLY A 200 5.60 -28.71 8.19
N LEU A 201 6.04 -29.10 9.39
CA LEU A 201 5.51 -30.26 10.11
C LEU A 201 4.35 -29.86 11.00
N LEU A 202 3.44 -30.80 11.23
CA LEU A 202 2.31 -30.65 12.16
C LEU A 202 2.43 -31.69 13.25
N VAL A 203 2.26 -31.27 14.51
CA VAL A 203 1.92 -32.19 15.58
C VAL A 203 0.43 -32.49 15.48
N VAL A 204 0.11 -33.76 15.25
CA VAL A 204 -1.27 -34.22 14.99
C VAL A 204 -1.76 -35.16 16.07
N ASP A 205 -3.08 -35.16 16.27
CA ASP A 205 -3.74 -36.09 17.18
C ASP A 205 -3.64 -37.51 16.59
N ARG A 206 -2.93 -38.40 17.29
CA ARG A 206 -2.75 -39.80 16.86
C ARG A 206 -4.08 -40.55 16.75
N THR A 207 -5.11 -40.12 17.48
CA THR A 207 -6.46 -40.70 17.37
C THR A 207 -7.14 -40.40 16.02
N ARG A 208 -6.60 -39.46 15.23
CA ARG A 208 -7.04 -39.17 13.85
C ARG A 208 -6.24 -39.93 12.79
N TYR A 209 -5.61 -41.05 13.14
CA TYR A 209 -4.77 -41.85 12.22
C TYR A 209 -3.65 -41.03 11.55
N GLY A 210 -3.17 -39.97 12.21
CA GLY A 210 -2.15 -39.08 11.67
C GLY A 210 -2.65 -38.03 10.67
N LEU A 211 -3.97 -37.91 10.45
CA LEU A 211 -4.54 -36.85 9.62
C LEU A 211 -4.65 -35.53 10.41
N PRO A 212 -4.23 -34.40 9.82
CA PRO A 212 -4.33 -33.10 10.48
C PRO A 212 -5.79 -32.63 10.54
N GLY A 213 -6.07 -31.81 11.55
CA GLY A 213 -7.38 -31.19 11.76
C GLY A 213 -7.26 -29.99 12.71
N HIS A 214 -8.38 -29.32 13.01
CA HIS A 214 -8.36 -28.21 13.96
C HIS A 214 -7.71 -28.65 15.29
N GLY A 215 -6.76 -27.86 15.77
CA GLY A 215 -5.91 -28.17 16.93
C GLY A 215 -4.58 -28.85 16.58
N SER A 216 -4.30 -29.18 15.32
CA SER A 216 -2.96 -29.62 14.91
C SER A 216 -1.97 -28.46 15.02
N VAL A 217 -0.87 -28.67 15.75
CA VAL A 217 0.06 -27.61 16.14
C VAL A 217 1.17 -27.49 15.08
N PRO A 218 1.34 -26.33 14.41
CA PRO A 218 2.44 -26.12 13.48
C PRO A 218 3.78 -26.13 14.20
N VAL A 219 4.76 -26.83 13.61
CA VAL A 219 6.13 -26.94 14.10
C VAL A 219 7.06 -26.15 13.18
N PHE A 220 7.79 -25.22 13.77
CA PHE A 220 8.79 -24.40 13.13
C PHE A 220 10.20 -24.85 13.55
N ALA A 221 11.16 -24.74 12.65
CA ALA A 221 12.57 -25.01 12.95
C ALA A 221 13.18 -23.93 13.83
N ASP A 222 12.77 -22.67 13.65
CA ASP A 222 13.38 -21.49 14.23
C ASP A 222 12.32 -20.53 14.81
N VAL A 223 12.70 -19.77 15.84
CA VAL A 223 11.79 -18.89 16.59
C VAL A 223 11.32 -17.72 15.73
N GLU A 224 12.21 -17.18 14.92
CA GLU A 224 11.99 -16.03 14.04
C GLU A 224 10.92 -16.34 12.98
N ASP A 225 10.94 -17.54 12.42
CA ASP A 225 9.99 -17.97 11.39
C ASP A 225 8.58 -18.19 11.98
N ALA A 226 8.51 -18.77 13.18
CA ALA A 226 7.26 -18.90 13.92
C ALA A 226 6.65 -17.53 14.22
N LEU A 227 7.44 -16.59 14.72
CA LEU A 227 6.99 -15.24 15.07
C LEU A 227 6.65 -14.40 13.82
N ARG A 228 7.40 -14.53 12.72
CA ARG A 228 7.08 -13.87 11.44
C ARG A 228 5.76 -14.37 10.86
N SER A 229 5.53 -15.68 10.95
CA SER A 229 4.24 -16.29 10.57
C SER A 229 3.11 -15.78 11.46
N LEU A 230 3.31 -15.77 12.78
CA LEU A 230 2.32 -15.24 13.71
C LEU A 230 2.00 -13.77 13.43
N ARG A 231 2.99 -12.90 13.26
CA ARG A 231 2.79 -11.48 12.91
C ARG A 231 1.97 -11.31 11.64
N SER A 232 2.22 -12.11 10.61
CA SER A 232 1.45 -12.07 9.36
C SER A 232 -0.03 -12.44 9.58
N VAL A 233 -0.33 -13.40 10.46
CA VAL A 233 -1.71 -13.76 10.81
C VAL A 233 -2.37 -12.69 11.70
N VAL A 234 -1.60 -12.03 12.57
CA VAL A 234 -2.09 -10.87 13.34
C VAL A 234 -2.44 -9.72 12.40
N ASP A 235 -1.56 -9.36 11.45
CA ASP A 235 -1.81 -8.32 10.42
C ASP A 235 -3.09 -8.63 9.62
N TYR A 236 -3.25 -9.89 9.23
CA TYR A 236 -4.44 -10.34 8.52
C TYR A 236 -5.70 -10.23 9.40
N SER A 237 -5.61 -10.57 10.69
CA SER A 237 -6.73 -10.47 11.64
C SER A 237 -7.13 -9.02 11.91
N GLU A 238 -6.15 -8.13 12.05
CA GLU A 238 -6.36 -6.68 12.11
C GLU A 238 -7.04 -6.16 10.83
N TRP A 239 -6.56 -6.58 9.65
CA TRP A 239 -7.17 -6.20 8.37
C TRP A 239 -8.63 -6.69 8.21
N LEU A 240 -8.95 -7.88 8.75
CA LEU A 240 -10.33 -8.38 8.77
C LEU A 240 -11.23 -7.57 9.70
N SER A 241 -10.70 -7.14 10.85
CA SER A 241 -11.44 -6.36 11.86
C SER A 241 -11.89 -5.00 11.34
N VAL A 242 -11.12 -4.43 10.40
CA VAL A 242 -11.42 -3.17 9.70
C VAL A 242 -12.71 -3.36 8.87
N PRO A 243 -13.82 -2.65 9.18
CA PRO A 243 -15.04 -2.76 8.40
C PRO A 243 -14.83 -2.31 6.95
N ARG A 244 -15.57 -2.94 6.02
CA ARG A 244 -15.60 -2.50 4.62
C ARG A 244 -16.19 -1.10 4.54
N GLY A 245 -15.42 -0.14 4.02
CA GLY A 245 -15.97 1.16 3.63
C GLY A 245 -16.86 1.02 2.39
N THR A 246 -17.69 2.01 2.15
CA THR A 246 -18.48 2.15 0.93
C THR A 246 -17.75 3.08 -0.03
N VAL A 247 -17.66 2.68 -1.31
CA VAL A 247 -17.16 3.56 -2.37
C VAL A 247 -18.15 4.72 -2.52
N PRO A 248 -17.69 5.98 -2.55
CA PRO A 248 -18.57 7.13 -2.68
C PRO A 248 -19.38 7.06 -3.98
N GLN A 249 -20.65 7.44 -3.90
CA GLN A 249 -21.45 7.73 -5.09
C GLN A 249 -21.34 9.21 -5.43
N TRP A 250 -20.64 9.49 -6.52
CA TRP A 250 -20.42 10.85 -6.97
C TRP A 250 -21.58 11.34 -7.84
N ASN A 251 -22.22 12.42 -7.41
CA ASN A 251 -23.23 13.11 -8.20
C ASN A 251 -22.57 14.06 -9.22
N GLY A 252 -23.14 14.13 -10.42
CA GLY A 252 -22.73 15.12 -11.43
C GLY A 252 -21.44 14.82 -12.19
N LEU A 253 -20.87 13.61 -12.10
CA LEU A 253 -19.69 13.27 -12.89
C LEU A 253 -20.03 13.08 -14.38
N GLU A 254 -19.26 13.71 -15.26
CA GLU A 254 -19.41 13.60 -16.72
C GLU A 254 -18.58 12.44 -17.29
N ARG A 255 -18.73 11.22 -16.73
CA ARG A 255 -17.90 10.04 -17.07
C ARG A 255 -17.82 9.75 -18.57
N ASN A 256 -18.95 9.82 -19.28
CA ASN A 256 -19.02 9.56 -20.71
C ASN A 256 -18.18 10.56 -21.52
N ARG A 257 -18.19 11.84 -21.11
CA ARG A 257 -17.39 12.89 -21.74
C ARG A 257 -15.90 12.66 -21.51
N ALA A 258 -15.53 12.38 -20.26
CA ALA A 258 -14.13 12.11 -19.92
C ALA A 258 -13.57 10.89 -20.67
N HIS A 259 -14.36 9.83 -20.78
CA HIS A 259 -14.02 8.65 -21.56
C HIS A 259 -13.87 8.96 -23.06
N GLN A 260 -14.80 9.74 -23.63
CA GLN A 260 -14.70 10.18 -25.02
C GLN A 260 -13.40 10.96 -25.28
N LEU A 261 -13.08 11.94 -24.42
CA LEU A 261 -11.84 12.73 -24.52
C LEU A 261 -10.59 11.84 -24.47
N ALA A 262 -10.55 10.87 -23.55
CA ALA A 262 -9.43 9.94 -23.42
C ALA A 262 -9.27 9.05 -24.66
N VAL A 263 -10.36 8.49 -25.18
CA VAL A 263 -10.36 7.66 -26.40
C VAL A 263 -9.95 8.46 -27.63
N GLU A 264 -10.46 9.68 -27.79
CA GLU A 264 -10.08 10.57 -28.88
C GLU A 264 -8.58 10.90 -28.83
N ALA A 265 -8.06 11.20 -27.64
CA ALA A 265 -6.62 11.44 -27.44
C ALA A 265 -5.77 10.20 -27.78
N VAL A 266 -6.19 8.99 -27.37
CA VAL A 266 -5.52 7.73 -27.74
C VAL A 266 -5.58 7.47 -29.25
N THR A 267 -6.66 7.87 -29.91
CA THR A 267 -6.83 7.66 -31.35
C THR A 267 -6.01 8.65 -32.17
N ALA A 268 -5.85 9.88 -31.67
CA ALA A 268 -5.02 10.93 -32.28
C ALA A 268 -3.51 10.68 -32.11
N ALA A 269 -3.11 9.88 -31.11
CA ALA A 269 -1.74 9.47 -30.90
C ALA A 269 -1.20 8.64 -32.09
N GLU A 270 0.05 8.89 -32.48
CA GLU A 270 0.72 8.10 -33.51
C GLU A 270 0.85 6.63 -33.05
N GLN A 271 0.65 5.69 -33.98
CA GLN A 271 0.56 4.24 -33.67
C GLN A 271 1.88 3.64 -33.14
N THR A 272 2.98 4.39 -33.15
CA THR A 272 4.31 3.96 -32.71
C THR A 272 4.58 4.21 -31.24
N ASP A 273 3.82 5.08 -30.57
CA ASP A 273 4.05 5.43 -29.16
C ASP A 273 3.35 4.46 -28.21
N ILE A 274 4.09 4.02 -27.17
CA ILE A 274 3.54 3.20 -26.08
C ILE A 274 2.58 4.03 -25.21
N SER A 275 2.84 5.33 -25.06
CA SER A 275 1.98 6.30 -24.38
C SER A 275 2.20 7.69 -24.95
N SER A 276 1.17 8.53 -25.00
CA SER A 276 1.26 9.91 -25.52
C SER A 276 0.85 10.93 -24.47
N ARG A 277 1.54 12.08 -24.45
CA ARG A 277 1.24 13.19 -23.53
C ARG A 277 -0.08 13.85 -23.90
N LEU A 278 -0.91 14.14 -22.91
CA LEU A 278 -2.11 14.95 -23.07
C LEU A 278 -1.75 16.44 -23.11
N THR A 279 -2.55 17.23 -23.83
CA THR A 279 -2.44 18.69 -23.76
C THR A 279 -3.08 19.21 -22.47
N PRO A 280 -2.65 20.38 -21.95
CA PRO A 280 -3.24 20.98 -20.75
C PRO A 280 -4.76 21.10 -20.82
N GLU A 281 -5.30 21.48 -21.97
CA GLU A 281 -6.74 21.68 -22.17
C GLU A 281 -7.54 20.37 -22.03
N ILE A 282 -6.99 19.25 -22.52
CA ILE A 282 -7.62 17.94 -22.38
C ILE A 282 -7.52 17.45 -20.94
N ILE A 283 -6.37 17.65 -20.29
CA ILE A 283 -6.18 17.32 -18.87
C ILE A 283 -7.21 18.03 -18.00
N GLU A 284 -7.36 19.34 -18.17
CA GLU A 284 -8.33 20.17 -17.44
C GLU A 284 -9.76 19.70 -17.68
N GLN A 285 -10.15 19.40 -18.91
CA GLN A 285 -11.50 18.91 -19.22
C GLN A 285 -11.79 17.53 -18.63
N ILE A 286 -10.82 16.62 -18.65
CA ILE A 286 -10.95 15.30 -18.02
C ILE A 286 -11.08 15.47 -16.50
N LEU A 287 -10.20 16.24 -15.86
CA LEU A 287 -10.24 16.48 -14.42
C LEU A 287 -11.54 17.17 -13.98
N ALA A 288 -11.98 18.19 -14.72
CA ALA A 288 -13.24 18.90 -14.45
C ALA A 288 -14.46 17.96 -14.52
N SER A 289 -14.44 16.95 -15.40
CA SER A 289 -15.49 15.93 -15.49
C SER A 289 -15.63 15.09 -14.21
N TYR A 290 -14.59 15.05 -13.36
CA TYR A 290 -14.57 14.42 -12.04
C TYR A 290 -14.76 15.41 -10.88
N GLY A 291 -14.99 16.69 -11.17
CA GLY A 291 -15.08 17.77 -10.20
C GLY A 291 -13.73 18.18 -9.61
N ILE A 292 -12.63 17.95 -10.35
CA ILE A 292 -11.28 18.37 -9.96
C ILE A 292 -10.95 19.64 -10.75
N GLU A 293 -10.86 20.77 -10.06
CA GLU A 293 -10.49 22.05 -10.66
C GLU A 293 -8.98 22.24 -10.60
N VAL A 294 -8.35 22.43 -11.76
CA VAL A 294 -6.97 22.91 -11.87
C VAL A 294 -7.01 24.43 -11.99
N TRP A 295 -6.25 25.13 -11.16
CA TRP A 295 -6.25 26.59 -11.15
C TRP A 295 -5.71 27.16 -12.46
N PRO A 296 -6.39 28.15 -13.07
CA PRO A 296 -5.96 28.72 -14.35
C PRO A 296 -4.53 29.25 -14.30
N ALA A 297 -3.77 28.95 -15.34
CA ALA A 297 -2.42 29.45 -15.55
C ALA A 297 -2.39 30.15 -16.91
N VAL A 298 -2.20 31.48 -16.90
CA VAL A 298 -2.29 32.30 -18.11
C VAL A 298 -0.90 32.43 -18.73
N PRO A 299 -0.65 31.85 -19.93
CA PRO A 299 0.61 32.04 -20.64
C PRO A 299 0.72 33.49 -21.10
N VAL A 300 1.91 34.07 -20.93
CA VAL A 300 2.18 35.47 -21.28
C VAL A 300 3.52 35.59 -21.99
N THR A 301 3.56 36.47 -22.98
CA THR A 301 4.72 36.71 -23.84
C THR A 301 5.29 38.12 -23.71
N SER A 302 4.58 39.02 -23.02
CA SER A 302 5.04 40.37 -22.71
C SER A 302 4.74 40.76 -21.26
N GLU A 303 5.43 41.81 -20.80
CA GLU A 303 5.21 42.40 -19.48
C GLU A 303 3.78 42.94 -19.34
N ASP A 304 3.24 43.57 -20.38
CA ASP A 304 1.88 44.12 -20.36
C ASP A 304 0.81 43.01 -20.35
N GLU A 305 1.04 41.90 -21.06
CA GLU A 305 0.19 40.71 -20.95
C GLU A 305 0.24 40.11 -19.54
N ALA A 306 1.43 40.07 -18.91
CA ALA A 306 1.57 39.60 -17.54
C ALA A 306 0.76 40.45 -16.56
N VAL A 307 0.80 41.78 -16.70
CA VAL A 307 0.02 42.71 -15.87
C VAL A 307 -1.48 42.54 -16.13
N ALA A 308 -1.91 42.48 -17.39
CA ALA A 308 -3.32 42.27 -17.74
C ALA A 308 -3.86 40.95 -17.13
N ALA A 309 -3.10 39.86 -17.25
CA ALA A 309 -3.45 38.58 -16.63
C ALA A 309 -3.52 38.67 -15.10
N ALA A 310 -2.59 39.38 -14.47
CA ALA A 310 -2.59 39.54 -13.01
C ALA A 310 -3.75 40.39 -12.49
N VAL A 311 -4.20 41.39 -13.26
CA VAL A 311 -5.38 42.19 -12.94
C VAL A 311 -6.65 41.34 -12.98
N GLU A 312 -6.77 40.45 -13.96
CA GLU A 312 -7.90 39.53 -14.08
C GLU A 312 -7.89 38.45 -12.98
N LEU A 313 -6.74 37.85 -12.71
CA LEU A 313 -6.57 36.79 -11.69
C LEU A 313 -6.67 37.32 -10.25
N GLY A 314 -6.31 38.59 -10.04
CA GLY A 314 -6.20 39.24 -8.75
C GLY A 314 -4.87 38.96 -8.03
N TYR A 315 -4.28 39.99 -7.44
CA TYR A 315 -3.06 39.90 -6.63
C TYR A 315 -3.32 39.27 -5.24
N PRO A 316 -2.33 38.59 -4.62
CA PRO A 316 -0.98 38.35 -5.14
C PRO A 316 -0.92 37.23 -6.19
N VAL A 317 0.02 37.35 -7.14
CA VAL A 317 0.25 36.38 -8.21
C VAL A 317 1.66 35.77 -8.14
N VAL A 318 1.85 34.70 -8.90
CA VAL A 318 3.15 34.09 -9.16
C VAL A 318 3.49 34.22 -10.64
N LEU A 319 4.78 34.37 -10.93
CA LEU A 319 5.32 34.32 -12.27
C LEU A 319 6.24 33.10 -12.38
N LYS A 320 5.93 32.17 -13.28
CA LYS A 320 6.66 30.91 -13.44
C LYS A 320 7.02 30.64 -14.90
N SER A 321 8.12 29.93 -15.12
CA SER A 321 8.49 29.43 -16.46
C SER A 321 7.59 28.26 -16.87
N ALA A 322 7.18 28.24 -18.14
CA ALA A 322 6.48 27.11 -18.76
C ALA A 322 7.43 26.01 -19.28
N VAL A 323 8.75 26.18 -19.13
CA VAL A 323 9.72 25.20 -19.62
C VAL A 323 9.94 24.11 -18.58
N GLU A 324 9.64 22.87 -18.95
CA GLU A 324 9.65 21.66 -18.10
C GLU A 324 10.91 21.54 -17.22
N ARG A 325 12.09 21.89 -17.75
CA ARG A 325 13.38 21.83 -17.04
C ARG A 325 13.50 22.81 -15.86
N LEU A 326 12.67 23.85 -15.85
CA LEU A 326 12.68 24.97 -14.89
C LEU A 326 11.41 25.01 -14.03
N VAL A 327 10.43 24.17 -14.35
CA VAL A 327 9.20 24.01 -13.58
C VAL A 327 9.58 23.54 -12.17
N HIS A 328 9.09 24.25 -11.15
CA HIS A 328 9.38 24.02 -9.72
C HIS A 328 10.85 24.22 -9.27
N ARG A 329 11.70 24.83 -10.10
CA ARG A 329 13.11 25.13 -9.77
C ARG A 329 13.33 26.60 -9.38
N THR A 330 12.94 26.95 -8.16
CA THR A 330 13.16 28.29 -7.59
C THR A 330 14.64 28.66 -7.52
N ASP A 331 15.50 27.69 -7.27
CA ASP A 331 16.96 27.82 -7.22
C ASP A 331 17.57 28.26 -8.56
N LEU A 332 16.90 27.96 -9.67
CA LEU A 332 17.31 28.38 -11.02
C LEU A 332 16.58 29.64 -11.51
N GLY A 333 15.85 30.33 -10.62
CA GLY A 333 15.12 31.55 -10.97
C GLY A 333 13.86 31.34 -11.83
N GLY A 334 13.43 30.09 -12.02
CA GLY A 334 12.25 29.75 -12.83
C GLY A 334 10.89 30.08 -12.19
N LEU A 335 10.90 30.60 -10.95
CA LEU A 335 9.71 30.89 -10.16
C LEU A 335 9.90 32.15 -9.31
N ARG A 336 8.96 33.09 -9.41
CA ARG A 336 8.84 34.28 -8.55
C ARG A 336 7.50 34.24 -7.85
N LEU A 337 7.54 34.27 -6.52
CA LEU A 337 6.39 34.15 -5.64
C LEU A 337 6.06 35.52 -5.02
N THR A 338 4.84 35.64 -4.49
CA THR A 338 4.42 36.78 -3.66
C THR A 338 4.54 38.12 -4.40
N LEU A 339 4.11 38.17 -5.66
CA LEU A 339 4.05 39.41 -6.42
C LEU A 339 2.76 40.12 -6.05
N GLU A 340 2.84 41.15 -5.19
CA GLU A 340 1.68 41.79 -4.57
C GLU A 340 1.06 42.91 -5.41
N ASN A 341 1.79 43.41 -6.42
CA ASN A 341 1.36 44.52 -7.24
C ASN A 341 2.03 44.53 -8.61
N GLU A 342 1.55 45.41 -9.49
CA GLU A 342 2.05 45.60 -10.85
C GLU A 342 3.57 45.84 -10.89
N HIS A 343 4.08 46.74 -10.05
CA HIS A 343 5.50 47.09 -10.06
C HIS A 343 6.41 45.88 -9.73
N ALA A 344 6.02 45.09 -8.73
CA ALA A 344 6.74 43.86 -8.36
C ALA A 344 6.71 42.84 -9.52
N LEU A 345 5.57 42.69 -10.18
CA LEU A 345 5.42 41.78 -11.32
C LEU A 345 6.25 42.20 -12.53
N ARG A 346 6.22 43.48 -12.90
CA ARG A 346 7.03 44.05 -14.00
C ARG A 346 8.52 43.82 -13.76
N THR A 347 8.97 44.13 -12.55
CA THR A 347 10.37 43.90 -12.13
C THR A 347 10.76 42.43 -12.20
N ALA A 348 9.89 41.54 -11.72
CA ALA A 348 10.10 40.09 -11.78
C ALA A 348 10.14 39.57 -13.23
N TYR A 349 9.26 40.08 -14.10
CA TYR A 349 9.19 39.70 -15.51
C TYR A 349 10.47 40.03 -16.25
N LEU A 350 10.95 41.27 -16.13
CA LEU A 350 12.20 41.72 -16.75
C LEU A 350 13.41 40.92 -16.22
N SER A 351 13.47 40.72 -14.90
CA SER A 351 14.53 39.91 -14.29
C SER A 351 14.53 38.47 -14.82
N MET A 352 13.37 37.80 -14.84
CA MET A 352 13.27 36.43 -15.35
C MET A 352 13.64 36.37 -16.83
N SER A 353 13.09 37.28 -17.65
CA SER A 353 13.33 37.31 -19.10
C SER A 353 14.81 37.50 -19.46
N ALA A 354 15.57 38.24 -18.63
CA ALA A 354 17.00 38.46 -18.82
C ALA A 354 17.89 37.29 -18.32
N THR A 355 17.45 36.56 -17.30
CA THR A 355 18.23 35.47 -16.67
C THR A 355 17.93 34.09 -17.25
N LEU A 356 16.74 33.90 -17.80
CA LEU A 356 16.31 32.62 -18.32
C LEU A 356 16.99 32.28 -19.65
N PRO A 357 17.25 30.99 -19.92
CA PRO A 357 17.76 30.55 -21.22
C PRO A 357 16.86 31.02 -22.37
N PRO A 358 17.40 31.26 -23.58
CA PRO A 358 16.60 31.73 -24.73
C PRO A 358 15.38 30.86 -25.05
N GLU A 359 15.48 29.56 -24.81
CA GLU A 359 14.40 28.57 -24.94
C GLU A 359 13.23 28.73 -23.93
N ALA A 360 13.47 29.46 -22.83
CA ALA A 360 12.50 29.78 -21.79
C ALA A 360 12.10 31.26 -21.77
N SER A 361 12.84 32.13 -22.47
CA SER A 361 12.51 33.54 -22.61
C SER A 361 11.21 33.70 -23.41
N GLY A 362 10.24 34.45 -22.86
CA GLY A 362 8.91 34.62 -23.45
C GLY A 362 7.93 33.46 -23.27
N ARG A 363 8.31 32.40 -22.52
CA ARG A 363 7.42 31.29 -22.14
C ARG A 363 7.12 31.34 -20.65
N LEU A 364 6.51 32.44 -20.21
CA LEU A 364 6.15 32.68 -18.82
C LEU A 364 4.65 32.49 -18.61
N VAL A 365 4.28 32.23 -17.36
CA VAL A 365 2.90 31.98 -16.94
C VAL A 365 2.63 32.79 -15.69
N VAL A 366 1.51 33.51 -15.69
CA VAL A 366 0.96 34.16 -14.51
C VAL A 366 -0.13 33.27 -13.94
N GLN A 367 -0.09 33.04 -12.63
CA GLN A 367 -1.11 32.29 -11.90
C GLN A 367 -1.35 32.95 -10.54
N ARG A 368 -2.56 32.81 -9.99
CA ARG A 368 -2.86 33.29 -8.65
C ARG A 368 -1.99 32.59 -7.60
N MET A 369 -1.53 33.33 -6.59
CA MET A 369 -0.79 32.75 -5.46
C MET A 369 -1.75 31.93 -4.58
N ALA A 370 -1.43 30.66 -4.35
CA ALA A 370 -2.17 29.82 -3.42
C ALA A 370 -1.99 30.31 -1.97
N PRO A 371 -2.99 30.08 -1.09
CA PRO A 371 -2.80 30.28 0.34
C PRO A 371 -1.60 29.50 0.88
N PRO A 372 -0.95 29.96 1.96
CA PRO A 372 0.08 29.18 2.65
C PRO A 372 -0.45 27.80 3.03
N GLY A 373 0.31 26.77 2.70
CA GLY A 373 -0.10 25.38 2.90
C GLY A 373 1.03 24.38 2.63
N ILE A 374 0.71 23.11 2.79
CA ILE A 374 1.63 21.99 2.55
C ILE A 374 1.49 21.53 1.11
N ALA A 375 2.60 21.55 0.37
CA ALA A 375 2.64 20.98 -0.97
C ALA A 375 2.53 19.46 -0.90
N CYS A 376 1.71 18.88 -1.76
CA CYS A 376 1.44 17.46 -1.89
C CYS A 376 1.43 17.07 -3.37
N VAL A 377 1.56 15.78 -3.64
CA VAL A 377 1.46 15.18 -4.97
C VAL A 377 0.53 13.97 -4.86
N ALA A 378 -0.46 13.91 -5.75
CA ALA A 378 -1.28 12.72 -5.94
C ALA A 378 -1.22 12.32 -7.41
N ALA A 379 -0.97 11.04 -7.68
CA ALA A 379 -0.86 10.54 -9.04
C ALA A 379 -1.60 9.23 -9.22
N THR A 380 -1.92 8.91 -10.47
CA THR A 380 -2.48 7.64 -10.88
C THR A 380 -1.66 7.06 -12.00
N THR A 381 -1.46 5.75 -11.97
CA THR A 381 -0.78 5.00 -13.03
C THR A 381 -1.59 3.74 -13.35
N GLU A 382 -1.77 3.43 -14.63
CA GLU A 382 -2.30 2.11 -15.05
C GLU A 382 -1.13 1.13 -15.15
N ASP A 383 -0.90 0.37 -14.08
CA ASP A 383 0.14 -0.64 -14.00
C ASP A 383 -0.27 -1.93 -14.75
N PRO A 384 0.63 -2.55 -15.53
CA PRO A 384 0.33 -3.78 -16.27
C PRO A 384 -0.10 -4.98 -15.41
N LEU A 385 0.33 -5.05 -14.14
CA LEU A 385 0.13 -6.17 -13.22
C LEU A 385 -0.96 -5.89 -12.16
N PHE A 386 -1.17 -4.63 -11.77
CA PHE A 386 -2.14 -4.22 -10.73
C PHE A 386 -3.33 -3.41 -11.27
N GLY A 387 -3.25 -2.90 -12.50
CA GLY A 387 -4.26 -2.02 -13.07
C GLY A 387 -4.11 -0.62 -12.49
N PRO A 388 -5.19 0.09 -12.15
CA PRO A 388 -5.11 1.46 -11.68
C PRO A 388 -4.51 1.47 -10.28
N VAL A 389 -3.56 2.37 -10.07
CA VAL A 389 -2.90 2.59 -8.79
C VAL A 389 -2.89 4.08 -8.53
N VAL A 390 -3.31 4.49 -7.34
CA VAL A 390 -3.21 5.86 -6.86
C VAL A 390 -2.04 5.95 -5.90
N SER A 391 -1.17 6.94 -6.08
CA SER A 391 -0.10 7.26 -5.14
C SER A 391 -0.32 8.62 -4.51
N PHE A 392 0.18 8.77 -3.29
CA PHE A 392 0.19 10.03 -2.56
C PHE A 392 1.51 10.22 -1.83
N ARG A 393 2.02 11.46 -1.87
CA ARG A 393 3.22 11.89 -1.14
C ARG A 393 3.15 13.38 -0.84
N LEU A 394 3.97 13.82 0.11
CA LEU A 394 4.24 15.25 0.26
C LEU A 394 5.17 15.75 -0.86
N GLY A 395 5.05 17.04 -1.18
CA GLY A 395 5.85 17.70 -2.18
C GLY A 395 7.29 17.93 -1.74
N GLY A 396 8.17 18.17 -2.71
CA GLY A 396 9.61 18.35 -2.51
C GLY A 396 10.41 17.12 -2.90
N ILE A 397 11.75 17.26 -2.83
CA ILE A 397 12.70 16.25 -3.33
C ILE A 397 12.90 15.09 -2.34
N TYR A 398 12.78 15.33 -1.04
CA TYR A 398 13.09 14.33 -0.02
C TYR A 398 12.10 13.17 0.03
N PRO A 399 10.76 13.39 -0.06
CA PRO A 399 9.81 12.28 -0.07
C PRO A 399 10.05 11.28 -1.21
N GLU A 400 10.49 11.76 -2.38
CA GLU A 400 10.81 10.91 -3.52
C GLU A 400 12.09 10.09 -3.29
N VAL A 401 13.17 10.74 -2.84
CA VAL A 401 14.46 10.08 -2.58
C VAL A 401 14.37 9.08 -1.41
N LEU A 402 13.56 9.39 -0.39
CA LEU A 402 13.37 8.53 0.79
C LEU A 402 12.32 7.44 0.59
N GLY A 403 11.64 7.41 -0.57
CA GLY A 403 10.54 6.48 -0.83
C GLY A 403 9.33 6.68 0.09
N ASP A 404 9.12 7.90 0.61
CA ASP A 404 7.99 8.23 1.49
C ASP A 404 6.72 8.48 0.67
N ILE A 405 6.29 7.41 -0.02
CA ILE A 405 5.17 7.39 -0.96
C ILE A 405 4.22 6.27 -0.54
N ALA A 406 2.94 6.60 -0.46
CA ALA A 406 1.89 5.63 -0.22
C ALA A 406 1.15 5.30 -1.51
N TYR A 407 0.64 4.07 -1.61
CA TYR A 407 -0.04 3.55 -2.81
C TYR A 407 -1.37 2.92 -2.42
N TRP A 408 -2.36 2.97 -3.31
CA TRP A 408 -3.65 2.32 -3.12
C TRP A 408 -4.29 1.88 -4.45
N ILE A 409 -5.08 0.81 -4.41
CA ILE A 409 -5.84 0.32 -5.57
C ILE A 409 -7.28 0.84 -5.52
N PRO A 410 -7.74 1.59 -6.54
CA PRO A 410 -9.15 1.95 -6.72
C PRO A 410 -10.09 0.73 -6.88
N PRO A 411 -11.41 0.92 -6.64
CA PRO A 411 -12.06 2.14 -6.19
C PRO A 411 -11.76 2.44 -4.71
N LEU A 412 -11.52 3.72 -4.40
CA LEU A 412 -11.22 4.17 -3.04
C LEU A 412 -12.51 4.47 -2.27
N THR A 413 -12.58 3.98 -1.03
CA THR A 413 -13.51 4.53 -0.03
C THR A 413 -12.94 5.81 0.57
N MET A 414 -13.77 6.66 1.20
CA MET A 414 -13.25 7.84 1.92
C MET A 414 -12.23 7.47 3.00
N ARG A 415 -12.42 6.29 3.61
CA ARG A 415 -11.47 5.72 4.56
C ARG A 415 -10.15 5.34 3.89
N ASP A 416 -10.21 4.64 2.75
CA ASP A 416 -9.02 4.26 2.00
C ASP A 416 -8.21 5.50 1.59
N ALA A 417 -8.88 6.54 1.08
CA ALA A 417 -8.23 7.81 0.73
C ALA A 417 -7.59 8.50 1.95
N ARG A 418 -8.27 8.52 3.10
CA ARG A 418 -7.68 9.04 4.36
C ARG A 418 -6.48 8.22 4.82
N SER A 419 -6.54 6.89 4.73
CA SER A 419 -5.41 6.00 5.03
C SER A 419 -4.24 6.21 4.07
N LEU A 420 -4.51 6.39 2.77
CA LEU A 420 -3.51 6.71 1.75
C LEU A 420 -2.78 8.03 2.08
N ILE A 421 -3.51 9.08 2.48
CA ILE A 421 -2.94 10.38 2.83
C ILE A 421 -2.13 10.34 4.13
N SER A 422 -2.54 9.51 5.08
CA SER A 422 -1.90 9.40 6.41
C SER A 422 -0.72 8.41 6.44
N ALA A 423 -0.53 7.64 5.37
CA ALA A 423 0.48 6.58 5.32
C ALA A 423 1.94 7.10 5.18
N PRO A 424 2.24 8.16 4.41
CA PRO A 424 3.59 8.72 4.39
C PRO A 424 4.00 9.19 5.78
N LYS A 425 5.25 8.98 6.17
CA LYS A 425 5.82 9.41 7.46
C LYS A 425 5.72 10.92 7.63
N ALA A 426 5.93 11.67 6.54
CA ALA A 426 5.83 13.12 6.54
C ALA A 426 4.37 13.64 6.65
N SER A 427 3.36 12.78 6.59
CA SER A 427 1.95 13.17 6.72
C SER A 427 1.61 13.83 8.05
N ALA A 428 2.43 13.63 9.10
CA ALA A 428 2.32 14.34 10.37
C ALA A 428 2.29 15.88 10.20
N LEU A 429 2.92 16.40 9.13
CA LEU A 429 2.89 17.83 8.81
C LEU A 429 1.50 18.33 8.40
N LEU A 430 0.64 17.47 7.84
CA LEU A 430 -0.72 17.82 7.44
C LEU A 430 -1.61 18.09 8.65
N THR A 431 -1.33 17.43 9.78
CA THR A 431 -2.11 17.54 11.02
C THR A 431 -1.54 18.55 12.02
N GLY A 432 -0.53 19.34 11.64
CA GLY A 432 0.17 20.24 12.56
C GLY A 432 1.01 19.49 13.60
N GLY A 433 1.68 18.41 13.19
CA GLY A 433 2.55 17.62 14.07
C GLY A 433 3.73 18.44 14.63
N PRO A 434 4.24 18.09 15.82
CA PRO A 434 5.32 18.82 16.46
C PRO A 434 6.59 18.75 15.62
N LEU A 435 7.10 19.92 15.22
CA LEU A 435 8.45 20.07 14.69
C LEU A 435 9.36 20.48 15.85
N LEU A 436 10.53 19.85 15.95
CA LEU A 436 11.58 20.25 16.89
C LEU A 436 11.97 21.72 16.58
N ASP A 437 11.60 22.62 17.48
CA ASP A 437 11.95 24.06 17.51
C ASP A 437 11.58 24.89 16.27
N ARG A 438 10.52 24.51 15.54
CA ARG A 438 10.02 25.28 14.38
C ARG A 438 8.54 25.62 14.50
N THR A 439 8.14 26.69 13.81
CA THR A 439 6.74 27.06 13.64
C THR A 439 5.99 25.88 13.03
N VAL A 440 5.03 25.35 13.78
CA VAL A 440 4.17 24.26 13.34
C VAL A 440 3.26 24.80 12.23
N PRO A 441 3.23 24.19 11.03
CA PRO A 441 2.26 24.55 10.01
C PRO A 441 0.84 24.41 10.55
N GLU A 442 -0.06 25.32 10.20
CA GLU A 442 -1.48 25.17 10.52
C GLU A 442 -1.99 23.85 9.92
N ALA A 443 -2.83 23.13 10.66
CA ALA A 443 -3.45 21.91 10.16
C ALA A 443 -4.21 22.20 8.86
N VAL A 444 -4.04 21.34 7.87
CA VAL A 444 -4.70 21.49 6.57
C VAL A 444 -6.14 20.99 6.66
N ASP A 445 -6.99 21.41 5.72
CA ASP A 445 -8.29 20.80 5.50
C ASP A 445 -8.10 19.40 4.92
N LEU A 446 -7.97 18.42 5.82
CA LEU A 446 -7.74 17.03 5.47
C LEU A 446 -8.92 16.43 4.69
N ASP A 447 -10.15 16.86 4.97
CA ASP A 447 -11.34 16.32 4.31
C ASP A 447 -11.42 16.77 2.84
N ALA A 448 -11.05 18.03 2.55
CA ALA A 448 -10.92 18.50 1.17
C ALA A 448 -9.84 17.73 0.39
N LEU A 449 -8.71 17.40 1.03
CA LEU A 449 -7.65 16.59 0.40
C LEU A 449 -8.09 15.15 0.17
N VAL A 450 -8.82 14.55 1.12
CA VAL A 450 -9.40 13.20 0.99
C VAL A 450 -10.40 13.16 -0.16
N ASP A 451 -11.29 14.16 -0.28
CA ASP A 451 -12.26 14.25 -1.38
C ASP A 451 -11.56 14.31 -2.74
N LEU A 452 -10.54 15.17 -2.88
CA LEU A 452 -9.74 15.31 -4.10
C LEU A 452 -9.09 13.98 -4.51
N VAL A 453 -8.40 13.30 -3.57
CA VAL A 453 -7.71 12.03 -3.84
C VAL A 453 -8.71 10.91 -4.16
N ALA A 454 -9.88 10.90 -3.50
CA ALA A 454 -10.93 9.93 -3.80
C ALA A 454 -11.52 10.12 -5.21
N ARG A 455 -11.72 11.37 -5.66
CA ARG A 455 -12.14 11.68 -7.04
C ARG A 455 -11.08 11.29 -8.06
N LEU A 456 -9.81 11.54 -7.77
CA LEU A 456 -8.71 11.10 -8.61
C LEU A 456 -8.67 9.56 -8.72
N GLY A 457 -8.91 8.86 -7.62
CA GLY A 457 -9.07 7.40 -7.62
C GLY A 457 -10.27 6.91 -8.44
N GLN A 458 -11.40 7.62 -8.40
CA GLN A 458 -12.55 7.32 -9.25
C GLN A 458 -12.22 7.50 -10.73
N LEU A 459 -11.50 8.55 -11.10
CA LEU A 459 -11.03 8.79 -12.47
C LEU A 459 -10.18 7.62 -12.99
N ALA A 460 -9.21 7.16 -12.20
CA ALA A 460 -8.37 6.02 -12.57
C ALA A 460 -9.14 4.70 -12.68
N ASP A 461 -10.16 4.49 -11.83
CA ASP A 461 -11.02 3.30 -11.94
C ASP A 461 -11.88 3.35 -13.22
N ASP A 462 -12.41 4.52 -13.57
CA ASP A 462 -13.30 4.69 -14.71
C ASP A 462 -12.57 4.72 -16.07
N LEU A 463 -11.33 5.22 -16.13
CA LEU A 463 -10.62 5.53 -17.39
C LEU A 463 -9.29 4.75 -17.55
N PRO A 464 -9.31 3.47 -17.99
CA PRO A 464 -8.09 2.71 -18.25
C PRO A 464 -7.22 3.27 -19.39
N GLU A 465 -7.77 4.13 -20.25
CA GLU A 465 -7.03 4.84 -21.31
C GLU A 465 -6.07 5.89 -20.73
N VAL A 466 -6.35 6.42 -19.54
CA VAL A 466 -5.48 7.38 -18.84
C VAL A 466 -4.37 6.59 -18.14
N ALA A 467 -3.29 6.34 -18.88
CA ALA A 467 -2.13 5.58 -18.39
C ALA A 467 -1.42 6.27 -17.21
N PHE A 468 -1.47 7.61 -17.16
CA PHE A 468 -0.89 8.39 -16.08
C PHE A 468 -1.65 9.71 -15.89
N MET A 469 -1.89 10.10 -14.65
CA MET A 469 -2.40 11.43 -14.28
C MET A 469 -1.71 11.86 -12.98
N GLU A 470 -1.07 13.02 -12.93
CA GLU A 470 -0.44 13.55 -11.73
C GLU A 470 -0.94 14.97 -11.45
N LEU A 471 -1.33 15.21 -10.21
CA LEU A 471 -1.64 16.52 -9.66
C LEU A 471 -0.41 17.00 -8.87
N ASN A 472 0.33 17.96 -9.43
CA ASN A 472 1.61 18.38 -8.88
C ASN A 472 1.92 19.85 -9.19
N PRO A 473 1.95 20.75 -8.20
CA PRO A 473 1.64 20.51 -6.79
C PRO A 473 0.14 20.67 -6.49
N ILE A 474 -0.32 19.93 -5.50
CA ILE A 474 -1.53 20.24 -4.72
C ILE A 474 -1.08 21.03 -3.50
N ILE A 475 -1.61 22.23 -3.26
CA ILE A 475 -1.39 22.97 -2.01
C ILE A 475 -2.56 22.71 -1.07
N ALA A 476 -2.33 21.93 -0.02
CA ALA A 476 -3.31 21.71 1.05
C ALA A 476 -3.15 22.80 2.12
N HIS A 477 -4.21 23.53 2.41
CA HIS A 477 -4.22 24.62 3.39
C HIS A 477 -5.43 24.50 4.32
N SER A 478 -5.50 25.33 5.36
CA SER A 478 -6.52 25.24 6.43
C SER A 478 -7.98 25.45 6.00
N LYS A 479 -8.22 25.77 4.73
CA LYS A 479 -9.56 26.06 4.17
C LYS A 479 -9.88 25.27 2.90
N GLY A 480 -9.03 24.31 2.53
CA GLY A 480 -9.22 23.52 1.32
C GLY A 480 -7.92 23.12 0.63
N VAL A 481 -8.03 22.85 -0.67
CA VAL A 481 -6.93 22.45 -1.54
C VAL A 481 -6.90 23.28 -2.82
N ALA A 482 -5.71 23.54 -3.33
CA ALA A 482 -5.49 24.19 -4.62
C ALA A 482 -4.63 23.30 -5.52
N VAL A 483 -5.18 22.82 -6.64
CA VAL A 483 -4.43 22.05 -7.64
C VAL A 483 -3.80 23.03 -8.62
N LEU A 484 -2.49 23.22 -8.57
CA LEU A 484 -1.82 24.29 -9.31
C LEU A 484 -1.33 23.89 -10.71
N ALA A 485 -1.15 22.59 -10.91
CA ALA A 485 -0.82 22.01 -12.21
C ALA A 485 -1.16 20.52 -12.20
N ALA A 486 -1.39 20.00 -13.41
CA ALA A 486 -1.59 18.59 -13.65
C ALA A 486 -0.87 18.17 -14.92
N ASN A 487 -0.39 16.92 -14.94
CA ASN A 487 0.24 16.29 -16.09
C ASN A 487 -0.45 14.95 -16.36
N GLY A 488 -0.58 14.57 -17.63
CA GLY A 488 -1.28 13.35 -18.00
C GLY A 488 -0.72 12.68 -19.24
N ARG A 489 -0.85 11.36 -19.30
CA ARG A 489 -0.57 10.55 -20.48
C ARG A 489 -1.70 9.56 -20.72
N VAL A 490 -1.95 9.29 -21.99
CA VAL A 490 -2.87 8.25 -22.43
C VAL A 490 -2.12 7.12 -23.11
N ALA A 491 -2.65 5.92 -23.03
CA ALA A 491 -2.17 4.76 -23.76
C ALA A 491 -3.35 3.89 -24.16
N ARG A 492 -3.14 3.03 -25.16
CA ARG A 492 -4.12 1.98 -25.45
C ARG A 492 -4.16 1.03 -24.25
N PRO A 493 -5.35 0.76 -23.67
CA PRO A 493 -5.46 -0.20 -22.59
C PRO A 493 -4.89 -1.55 -23.03
N LEU A 494 -4.05 -2.15 -22.18
CA LEU A 494 -3.49 -3.47 -22.46
C LEU A 494 -4.62 -4.47 -22.70
N ALA A 495 -4.59 -5.16 -23.84
CA ALA A 495 -5.66 -6.05 -24.27
C ALA A 495 -6.08 -7.02 -23.14
N ARG A 496 -7.39 -7.13 -22.93
CA ARG A 496 -8.01 -8.11 -22.03
C ARG A 496 -7.73 -9.51 -22.60
N THR A 497 -6.77 -10.24 -22.05
CA THR A 497 -6.46 -11.63 -22.43
C THR A 497 -7.49 -12.67 -21.94
N ASP A 498 -8.71 -12.23 -21.56
CA ASP A 498 -9.81 -13.10 -21.14
C ASP A 498 -10.23 -14.12 -22.23
N LEU A 499 -9.83 -13.91 -23.50
CA LEU A 499 -10.23 -14.74 -24.63
C LEU A 499 -9.50 -16.09 -24.72
N GLU A 500 -8.23 -16.18 -24.32
CA GLU A 500 -7.47 -17.44 -24.44
C GLU A 500 -7.78 -18.41 -23.29
N ALA A 501 -7.99 -17.90 -22.08
CA ALA A 501 -8.31 -18.73 -20.90
C ALA A 501 -9.68 -19.43 -20.99
N ARG A 502 -10.61 -18.92 -21.81
CA ARG A 502 -11.92 -19.57 -22.06
C ARG A 502 -11.85 -20.77 -23.00
N ARG A 503 -10.70 -21.05 -23.63
CA ARG A 503 -10.52 -22.23 -24.50
C ARG A 503 -9.98 -23.47 -23.77
N LEU A 504 -9.63 -23.34 -22.48
CA LEU A 504 -9.05 -24.43 -21.66
C LEU A 504 -9.94 -24.88 -20.50
N LEU A 505 -11.23 -24.51 -20.51
CA LEU A 505 -12.29 -25.12 -19.72
C LEU A 505 -13.30 -25.72 -20.69
#